data_AF-A0A7T0KQ84-F1
#
_entry.id   AF-A0A7T0KQ84-F1
#
_cell.length_a   1.000
_cell.length_b   1.000
_cell.length_c   1.000
_cell.angle_alpha   90.00
_cell.angle_beta   90.00
_cell.angle_gamma   90.00
#
_symmetry.space_group_name_H-M   'P 1'
#
loop_
_entity.id
_entity.type
_entity.pdbx_description
1 polymer ?
#
loop_
_entity_poly.entity_id
_entity_poly.type
_entity_poly.pdbx_seq_one_letter_code
_entity_poly.pdbx_strand_id
1 'polypeptide(L)'
;MTAFGLGELPGTDLVKAAEIVLGESPTPHLPQLPERGLGSDLIGRTAALLEIPIDRGPRGWRVATQHRAAQDQMARDLDQLEELWAGQVRELKVQLVGPWTLAAEIEMPNGHRMITDPGALRDVTDALLEAARVHRGDVEKRFGTRTILQLDEPSLSAVMDGRLRGTTDYDTIPAVPEPEERLSCFGDHLLNTAVLIDAPWLTVDLSTARTAGEKDRLAAMIEKGARLAVAPEEPKRVWAFLDQLQIDPAAAKLDVWARRAETLKQAAANYRQAREMAEGLS
;
A
#
# COMPACT_ATOMS: atom_id res chain seq x y z
N MET A 1 3.87 11.90 -15.08
CA MET A 1 2.80 11.84 -14.07
C MET A 1 2.04 10.54 -14.21
N THR A 2 1.64 9.91 -13.11
CA THR A 2 0.90 8.65 -13.14
C THR A 2 -0.34 8.76 -12.25
N ALA A 3 -1.44 8.14 -12.69
CA ALA A 3 -2.63 7.95 -11.87
C ALA A 3 -2.88 6.46 -11.64
N PHE A 4 -3.20 6.10 -10.40
CA PHE A 4 -3.36 4.69 -9.99
C PHE A 4 -4.37 4.53 -8.85
N GLY A 5 -4.84 3.30 -8.63
CA GLY A 5 -5.61 2.93 -7.44
C GLY A 5 -4.74 2.41 -6.30
N LEU A 6 -5.21 2.52 -5.05
CA LEU A 6 -4.48 1.95 -3.91
C LEU A 6 -4.60 0.42 -3.83
N GLY A 7 -5.63 -0.20 -4.43
CA GLY A 7 -5.80 -1.65 -4.44
C GLY A 7 -7.20 -2.10 -4.04
N GLU A 8 -7.66 -1.60 -2.90
CA GLU A 8 -8.93 -2.00 -2.27
C GLU A 8 -10.15 -1.56 -3.08
N LEU A 9 -11.05 -2.50 -3.32
CA LEU A 9 -12.32 -2.32 -4.02
C LEU A 9 -13.46 -3.00 -3.25
N PRO A 10 -14.68 -2.44 -3.32
CA PRO A 10 -15.85 -2.99 -2.65
C PRO A 10 -16.43 -4.20 -3.40
N GLY A 11 -17.17 -5.03 -2.68
CA GLY A 11 -17.81 -6.23 -3.20
C GLY A 11 -16.89 -7.46 -3.29
N THR A 12 -17.41 -8.50 -3.92
CA THR A 12 -16.78 -9.84 -3.95
C THR A 12 -16.47 -10.38 -5.35
N ASP A 13 -16.87 -9.65 -6.38
CA ASP A 13 -16.78 -10.04 -7.79
C ASP A 13 -15.44 -9.59 -8.41
N LEU A 14 -14.47 -10.51 -8.46
CA LEU A 14 -13.12 -10.23 -8.99
C LEU A 14 -13.15 -9.81 -10.46
N VAL A 15 -14.01 -10.43 -11.28
CA VAL A 15 -14.08 -10.14 -12.71
C VAL A 15 -14.52 -8.70 -12.94
N LYS A 16 -15.61 -8.26 -12.31
CA LYS A 16 -16.08 -6.87 -12.44
C LYS A 16 -15.07 -5.86 -11.90
N ALA A 17 -14.41 -6.19 -10.78
CA ALA A 17 -13.36 -5.34 -10.23
C ALA A 17 -12.19 -5.21 -11.22
N ALA A 18 -11.78 -6.31 -11.85
CA ALA A 18 -10.72 -6.35 -12.85
C ALA A 18 -11.06 -5.56 -14.12
N GLU A 19 -12.29 -5.68 -14.62
CA GLU A 19 -12.79 -4.89 -15.76
C GLU A 19 -12.74 -3.39 -15.49
N ILE A 20 -13.16 -2.97 -14.28
CA ILE A 20 -13.13 -1.55 -13.89
C ILE A 20 -11.69 -1.04 -13.78
N VAL A 21 -10.80 -1.81 -13.14
CA VAL A 21 -9.40 -1.40 -13.00
C VAL A 21 -8.74 -1.26 -14.36
N LEU A 22 -8.93 -2.24 -15.26
CA LEU A 22 -8.35 -2.20 -16.59
C LEU A 22 -8.92 -1.08 -17.46
N GLY A 23 -10.24 -0.83 -17.36
CA GLY A 23 -10.93 0.17 -18.19
C GLY A 23 -10.73 1.61 -17.73
N GLU A 24 -10.51 1.85 -16.43
CA GLU A 24 -10.56 3.20 -15.86
C GLU A 24 -9.23 3.66 -15.24
N SER A 25 -8.37 2.76 -14.73
CA SER A 25 -7.10 3.13 -14.09
C SER A 25 -5.97 3.26 -15.13
N PRO A 26 -5.29 4.42 -15.23
CA PRO A 26 -4.15 4.58 -16.16
C PRO A 26 -3.00 3.62 -15.88
N THR A 27 -2.74 3.34 -14.60
CA THR A 27 -1.89 2.23 -14.16
C THR A 27 -2.78 1.19 -13.50
N PRO A 28 -3.12 0.11 -14.20
CA PRO A 28 -3.86 -1.02 -13.61
C PRO A 28 -3.14 -1.56 -12.38
N HIS A 29 -3.91 -2.13 -11.46
CA HIS A 29 -3.38 -2.76 -10.25
C HIS A 29 -4.14 -4.04 -9.93
N LEU A 30 -3.55 -4.93 -9.15
CA LEU A 30 -4.27 -6.11 -8.68
C LEU A 30 -5.47 -5.68 -7.82
N PRO A 31 -6.72 -6.10 -8.11
CA PRO A 31 -7.86 -5.81 -7.25
C PRO A 31 -7.72 -6.53 -5.91
N GLN A 32 -7.92 -5.79 -4.80
CA GLN A 32 -8.10 -6.37 -3.48
C GLN A 32 -9.56 -6.26 -3.08
N LEU A 33 -10.18 -7.39 -2.74
CA LEU A 33 -11.60 -7.49 -2.39
C LEU A 33 -11.77 -8.06 -0.98
N PRO A 34 -11.58 -7.26 0.08
CA PRO A 34 -11.66 -7.73 1.47
C PRO A 34 -12.99 -8.41 1.81
N GLU A 35 -14.09 -8.02 1.18
CA GLU A 35 -15.43 -8.60 1.40
C GLU A 35 -15.54 -10.07 0.94
N ARG A 36 -14.57 -10.60 0.18
CA ARG A 36 -14.51 -12.04 -0.17
C ARG A 36 -14.20 -12.93 1.03
N GLY A 37 -13.86 -12.33 2.17
CA GLY A 37 -13.71 -13.00 3.44
C GLY A 37 -12.25 -13.23 3.81
N LEU A 38 -12.04 -14.22 4.68
CA LEU A 38 -10.75 -14.48 5.32
C LEU A 38 -9.64 -14.69 4.28
N GLY A 39 -8.51 -14.02 4.47
CA GLY A 39 -7.37 -14.11 3.56
C GLY A 39 -7.47 -13.20 2.35
N SER A 40 -8.63 -12.58 2.11
CA SER A 40 -8.81 -11.55 1.06
C SER A 40 -8.62 -10.13 1.60
N ASP A 41 -8.58 -9.96 2.92
CA ASP A 41 -8.19 -8.71 3.57
C ASP A 41 -6.70 -8.39 3.35
N LEU A 42 -6.36 -7.13 3.65
CA LEU A 42 -5.06 -6.54 3.43
C LEU A 42 -3.91 -7.39 4.04
N ILE A 43 -4.06 -7.80 5.31
CA ILE A 43 -3.04 -8.58 6.02
C ILE A 43 -3.00 -10.00 5.47
N GLY A 44 -4.16 -10.65 5.34
CA GLY A 44 -4.27 -12.04 4.90
C GLY A 44 -3.66 -12.31 3.54
N ARG A 45 -3.86 -11.42 2.56
CA ARG A 45 -3.29 -11.57 1.21
C ARG A 45 -1.77 -11.52 1.22
N THR A 46 -1.18 -10.62 2.02
CA THR A 46 0.27 -10.51 2.13
C THR A 46 0.84 -11.67 2.94
N ALA A 47 0.18 -12.03 4.05
CA ALA A 47 0.58 -13.12 4.93
C ALA A 47 0.61 -14.48 4.21
N ALA A 48 -0.31 -14.71 3.27
CA ALA A 48 -0.32 -15.92 2.44
C ALA A 48 0.93 -16.06 1.55
N LEU A 49 1.61 -14.96 1.21
CA LEU A 49 2.80 -14.97 0.38
C LEU A 49 4.09 -15.19 1.17
N LEU A 50 4.06 -15.05 2.50
CA LEU A 50 5.24 -15.19 3.34
C LEU A 50 5.65 -16.65 3.47
N GLU A 51 6.95 -16.92 3.59
CA GLU A 51 7.43 -18.25 3.94
C GLU A 51 7.08 -18.65 5.38
N ILE A 52 7.01 -17.65 6.29
CA ILE A 52 6.56 -17.86 7.67
C ILE A 52 5.09 -18.27 7.64
N PRO A 53 4.71 -19.42 8.21
CA PRO A 53 3.32 -19.83 8.27
C PRO A 53 2.49 -18.87 9.11
N ILE A 54 1.53 -18.18 8.50
CA ILE A 54 0.62 -17.26 9.17
C ILE A 54 -0.82 -17.73 8.95
N ASP A 55 -1.62 -17.78 10.01
CA ASP A 55 -3.03 -18.19 9.95
C ASP A 55 -3.90 -17.34 10.88
N ARG A 56 -5.21 -17.38 10.68
CA ARG A 56 -6.18 -16.65 11.50
C ARG A 56 -6.27 -17.29 12.89
N GLY A 57 -5.94 -16.51 13.92
CA GLY A 57 -6.21 -16.81 15.33
C GLY A 57 -7.54 -16.21 15.81
N PRO A 58 -7.89 -16.32 17.10
CA PRO A 58 -9.09 -15.70 17.66
C PRO A 58 -9.07 -14.17 17.63
N ARG A 59 -7.90 -13.56 17.87
CA ARG A 59 -7.75 -12.10 18.03
C ARG A 59 -7.26 -11.38 16.78
N GLY A 60 -6.54 -12.07 15.91
CA GLY A 60 -6.00 -11.51 14.68
C GLY A 60 -5.30 -12.56 13.84
N TRP A 61 -4.28 -12.14 13.12
CA TRP A 61 -3.33 -13.01 12.43
C TRP A 61 -2.28 -13.48 13.41
N ARG A 62 -1.80 -14.72 13.27
CA ARG A 62 -0.76 -15.27 14.13
C ARG A 62 0.16 -16.22 13.39
N VAL A 63 1.37 -16.38 13.89
CA VAL A 63 2.27 -17.44 13.47
C VAL A 63 1.63 -18.80 13.76
N ALA A 64 1.65 -19.67 12.75
CA ALA A 64 1.06 -21.00 12.75
C ALA A 64 2.14 -22.06 12.48
N THR A 65 1.73 -23.34 12.50
CA THR A 65 2.62 -24.45 12.13
C THR A 65 2.61 -24.75 10.64
N GLN A 66 1.57 -24.30 9.92
CA GLN A 66 1.39 -24.48 8.48
C GLN A 66 0.47 -23.39 7.94
N HIS A 67 0.68 -23.00 6.68
CA HIS A 67 -0.25 -22.14 5.94
C HIS A 67 -1.53 -22.90 5.67
N ARG A 68 -2.69 -22.38 6.05
CA ARG A 68 -4.00 -22.97 5.69
C ARG A 68 -4.67 -22.14 4.60
N ALA A 69 -4.98 -22.78 3.46
CA ALA A 69 -5.89 -22.38 2.36
C ALA A 69 -5.73 -21.00 1.67
N ALA A 70 -5.13 -19.99 2.30
CA ALA A 70 -5.02 -18.63 1.78
C ALA A 70 -4.07 -18.52 0.57
N GLN A 71 -3.06 -19.40 0.49
CA GLN A 71 -2.10 -19.47 -0.63
C GLN A 71 -2.80 -19.74 -1.97
N ASP A 72 -3.77 -20.66 -1.99
CA ASP A 72 -4.47 -21.04 -3.22
C ASP A 72 -5.36 -19.91 -3.75
N GLN A 73 -5.77 -18.95 -2.92
CA GLN A 73 -6.65 -17.87 -3.36
C GLN A 73 -5.90 -16.85 -4.22
N MET A 74 -4.68 -16.47 -3.86
CA MET A 74 -3.88 -15.53 -4.64
C MET A 74 -3.54 -16.10 -6.02
N ALA A 75 -3.10 -17.37 -6.07
CA ALA A 75 -2.79 -18.02 -7.34
C ALA A 75 -4.02 -18.06 -8.28
N ARG A 76 -5.18 -18.47 -7.75
CA ARG A 76 -6.45 -18.48 -8.51
C ARG A 76 -6.88 -17.09 -8.97
N ASP A 77 -6.71 -16.08 -8.13
CA ASP A 77 -7.00 -14.69 -8.51
C ASP A 77 -6.08 -14.24 -9.67
N LEU A 78 -4.77 -14.56 -9.60
CA LEU A 78 -3.81 -14.21 -10.65
C LEU A 78 -4.10 -14.95 -11.97
N ASP A 79 -4.44 -16.25 -11.91
CA ASP A 79 -4.82 -17.02 -13.10
C ASP A 79 -6.03 -16.37 -13.81
N GLN A 80 -7.04 -15.97 -13.03
CA GLN A 80 -8.24 -15.31 -13.57
C GLN A 80 -7.93 -13.93 -14.17
N LEU A 81 -7.08 -13.15 -13.52
CA LEU A 81 -6.66 -11.83 -14.02
C LEU A 81 -5.81 -11.96 -15.30
N GLU A 82 -4.93 -12.96 -15.37
CA GLU A 82 -4.09 -13.26 -16.54
C GLU A 82 -4.95 -13.53 -17.78
N GLU A 83 -6.01 -14.34 -17.64
CA GLU A 83 -6.97 -14.61 -18.71
C GLU A 83 -7.70 -13.32 -19.15
N LEU A 84 -8.16 -12.51 -18.20
CA LEU A 84 -8.94 -11.29 -18.48
C LEU A 84 -8.11 -10.18 -19.14
N TRP A 85 -6.85 -10.05 -18.77
CA TRP A 85 -6.00 -8.90 -19.16
C TRP A 85 -4.96 -9.24 -20.23
N ALA A 86 -5.02 -10.43 -20.81
CA ALA A 86 -4.04 -10.94 -21.77
C ALA A 86 -3.67 -9.90 -22.85
N GLY A 87 -2.42 -9.45 -22.82
CA GLY A 87 -1.85 -8.49 -23.78
C GLY A 87 -2.32 -7.03 -23.65
N GLN A 88 -3.05 -6.67 -22.60
CA GLN A 88 -3.64 -5.34 -22.44
C GLN A 88 -2.87 -4.43 -21.46
N VAL A 89 -2.06 -5.01 -20.57
CA VAL A 89 -1.33 -4.25 -19.53
C VAL A 89 0.14 -4.03 -19.92
N ARG A 90 0.60 -2.78 -19.82
CA ARG A 90 2.00 -2.39 -20.13
C ARG A 90 2.86 -2.17 -18.90
N GLU A 91 2.22 -1.88 -17.78
CA GLU A 91 2.79 -1.80 -16.44
C GLU A 91 1.68 -2.16 -15.46
N LEU A 92 2.01 -2.85 -14.36
CA LEU A 92 1.04 -3.31 -13.39
C LEU A 92 1.50 -2.98 -11.96
N LYS A 93 0.66 -2.27 -11.21
CA LYS A 93 0.95 -2.02 -9.79
C LYS A 93 0.50 -3.22 -8.95
N VAL A 94 1.41 -3.71 -8.12
CA VAL A 94 1.14 -4.70 -7.08
C VAL A 94 1.27 -4.03 -5.72
N GLN A 95 0.58 -4.55 -4.72
CA GLN A 95 0.60 -3.97 -3.37
C GLN A 95 0.68 -5.06 -2.31
N LEU A 96 1.48 -4.78 -1.30
CA LEU A 96 1.71 -5.64 -0.14
C LEU A 96 1.61 -4.78 1.12
N VAL A 97 1.30 -5.42 2.25
CA VAL A 97 1.41 -4.76 3.54
C VAL A 97 2.87 -4.60 3.89
N GLY A 98 3.24 -3.42 4.36
CA GLY A 98 4.61 -3.13 4.80
C GLY A 98 4.98 -3.85 6.10
N PRO A 99 6.29 -3.92 6.39
CA PRO A 99 6.81 -4.70 7.50
C PRO A 99 6.34 -4.20 8.87
N TRP A 100 6.09 -2.90 9.04
CA TRP A 100 5.65 -2.36 10.34
C TRP A 100 4.23 -2.77 10.66
N THR A 101 3.33 -2.66 9.68
CA THR A 101 1.94 -3.09 9.83
C THR A 101 1.86 -4.61 9.99
N LEU A 102 2.62 -5.40 9.23
CA LEU A 102 2.68 -6.85 9.45
C LEU A 102 3.14 -7.20 10.87
N ALA A 103 4.24 -6.61 11.33
CA ALA A 103 4.77 -6.86 12.66
C ALA A 103 3.82 -6.41 13.77
N ALA A 104 3.06 -5.33 13.52
CA ALA A 104 2.05 -4.84 14.44
C ALA A 104 0.82 -5.76 14.49
N GLU A 105 0.43 -6.41 13.39
CA GLU A 105 -0.83 -7.17 13.32
C GLU A 105 -0.67 -8.69 13.54
N ILE A 106 0.53 -9.23 13.39
CA ILE A 106 0.79 -10.67 13.55
C ILE A 106 1.21 -10.99 15.00
N GLU A 107 0.44 -11.87 15.65
CA GLU A 107 0.77 -12.44 16.96
C GLU A 107 1.74 -13.63 16.85
N MET A 108 2.72 -13.68 17.75
CA MET A 108 3.59 -14.82 17.97
C MET A 108 2.89 -15.89 18.83
N PRO A 109 3.43 -17.12 18.95
CA PRO A 109 2.81 -18.19 19.74
C PRO A 109 2.62 -17.86 21.24
N ASN A 110 3.43 -16.94 21.78
CA ASN A 110 3.31 -16.44 23.15
C ASN A 110 2.22 -15.37 23.33
N GLY A 111 1.53 -14.98 22.25
CA GLY A 111 0.45 -14.00 22.23
C GLY A 111 0.90 -12.55 22.01
N HIS A 112 2.19 -12.23 22.09
CA HIS A 112 2.71 -10.89 21.80
C HIS A 112 2.79 -10.64 20.29
N ARG A 113 2.69 -9.38 19.86
CA ARG A 113 2.84 -8.98 18.45
C ARG A 113 4.31 -9.06 18.02
N MET A 114 4.60 -9.44 16.78
CA MET A 114 5.99 -9.57 16.28
C MET A 114 6.82 -8.29 16.43
N ILE A 115 6.18 -7.11 16.39
CA ILE A 115 6.86 -5.82 16.61
C ILE A 115 7.52 -5.68 17.99
N THR A 116 7.12 -6.50 18.97
CA THR A 116 7.70 -6.49 20.32
C THR A 116 9.03 -7.22 20.42
N ASP A 117 9.39 -8.02 19.43
CA ASP A 117 10.62 -8.81 19.39
C ASP A 117 11.47 -8.37 18.17
N PRO A 118 12.67 -7.80 18.38
CA PRO A 118 13.53 -7.38 17.28
C PRO A 118 13.96 -8.51 16.33
N GLY A 119 14.05 -9.75 16.82
CA GLY A 119 14.29 -10.95 16.01
C GLY A 119 13.10 -11.24 15.11
N ALA A 120 11.89 -11.32 15.68
CA ALA A 120 10.67 -11.56 14.91
C ALA A 120 10.42 -10.45 13.87
N LEU A 121 10.67 -9.18 14.22
CA LEU A 121 10.59 -8.06 13.28
C LEU A 121 11.59 -8.20 12.11
N ARG A 122 12.81 -8.69 12.36
CA ARG A 122 13.76 -8.99 11.28
C ARG A 122 13.25 -10.15 10.42
N ASP A 123 12.83 -11.25 11.05
CA ASP A 123 12.35 -12.44 10.34
C ASP A 123 11.16 -12.13 9.41
N VAL A 124 10.17 -11.35 9.88
CA VAL A 124 9.03 -10.95 9.04
C VAL A 124 9.43 -9.97 7.93
N THR A 125 10.43 -9.11 8.17
CA THR A 125 10.95 -8.20 7.15
C THR A 125 11.65 -8.99 6.05
N ASP A 126 12.51 -9.95 6.41
CA ASP A 126 13.25 -10.80 5.47
C ASP A 126 12.28 -11.69 4.66
N ALA A 127 11.29 -12.28 5.33
CA ALA A 127 10.24 -13.05 4.67
C ALA A 127 9.41 -12.19 3.71
N LEU A 128 9.11 -10.93 4.06
CA LEU A 128 8.38 -10.01 3.19
C LEU A 128 9.22 -9.57 1.98
N LEU A 129 10.53 -9.36 2.14
CA LEU A 129 11.44 -9.04 1.03
C LEU A 129 11.43 -10.15 -0.02
N GLU A 130 11.56 -11.40 0.42
CA GLU A 130 11.51 -12.55 -0.47
C GLU A 130 10.13 -12.72 -1.11
N ALA A 131 9.05 -12.59 -0.33
CA ALA A 131 7.69 -12.65 -0.83
C ALA A 131 7.41 -11.56 -1.90
N ALA A 132 7.90 -10.34 -1.69
CA ALA A 132 7.76 -9.25 -2.65
C ALA A 132 8.51 -9.55 -3.97
N ARG A 133 9.72 -10.10 -3.88
CA ARG A 133 10.52 -10.48 -5.04
C ARG A 133 9.85 -11.60 -5.83
N VAL A 134 9.40 -12.66 -5.16
CA VAL A 134 8.74 -13.82 -5.79
C VAL A 134 7.40 -13.41 -6.40
N HIS A 135 6.57 -12.68 -5.65
CA HIS A 135 5.26 -12.25 -6.13
C HIS A 135 5.35 -11.33 -7.34
N ARG A 136 6.26 -10.34 -7.31
CA ARG A 136 6.51 -9.48 -8.48
C ARG A 136 6.98 -10.30 -9.68
N GLY A 137 7.94 -11.21 -9.49
CA GLY A 137 8.43 -12.07 -10.57
C GLY A 137 7.34 -12.95 -11.20
N ASP A 138 6.44 -13.50 -10.39
CA ASP A 138 5.29 -14.27 -10.89
C ASP A 138 4.34 -13.40 -11.70
N VAL A 139 3.97 -12.23 -11.18
CA VAL A 139 3.11 -11.26 -11.88
C VAL A 139 3.75 -10.78 -13.19
N GLU A 140 5.02 -10.39 -13.17
CA GLU A 140 5.74 -9.94 -14.38
C GLU A 140 5.79 -11.03 -15.45
N LYS A 141 5.97 -12.29 -15.04
CA LYS A 141 5.96 -13.46 -15.94
C LYS A 141 4.59 -13.70 -16.57
N ARG A 142 3.52 -13.69 -15.77
CA ARG A 142 2.13 -13.95 -16.21
C ARG A 142 1.63 -12.87 -17.18
N PHE A 143 1.88 -11.61 -16.87
CA PHE A 143 1.36 -10.49 -17.63
C PHE A 143 2.33 -9.94 -18.69
N GLY A 144 3.57 -10.45 -18.75
CA GLY A 144 4.58 -9.98 -19.70
C GLY A 144 4.92 -8.50 -19.53
N THR A 145 4.86 -7.99 -18.30
CA THR A 145 4.90 -6.57 -17.98
C THR A 145 5.83 -6.29 -16.79
N ARG A 146 6.15 -5.02 -16.53
CA ARG A 146 6.90 -4.61 -15.33
C ARG A 146 5.95 -4.29 -14.18
N THR A 147 6.43 -4.48 -12.96
CA THR A 147 5.66 -4.16 -11.76
C THR A 147 6.11 -2.89 -11.04
N ILE A 148 5.13 -2.12 -10.54
CA ILE A 148 5.33 -1.11 -9.50
C ILE A 148 4.92 -1.73 -8.16
N LEU A 149 5.77 -1.61 -7.14
CA LEU A 149 5.43 -2.05 -5.79
C LEU A 149 4.83 -0.89 -4.99
N GLN A 150 3.71 -1.15 -4.31
CA GLN A 150 3.19 -0.32 -3.23
C GLN A 150 3.30 -1.08 -1.91
N LEU A 151 3.77 -0.40 -0.86
CA LEU A 151 3.71 -0.89 0.52
C LEU A 151 2.64 -0.14 1.30
N ASP A 152 1.67 -0.88 1.82
CA ASP A 152 0.59 -0.35 2.66
C ASP A 152 0.99 -0.39 4.13
N GLU A 153 1.10 0.79 4.74
CA GLU A 153 1.54 0.99 6.11
C GLU A 153 0.51 1.79 6.95
N PRO A 154 -0.74 1.28 7.12
CA PRO A 154 -1.78 1.96 7.89
C PRO A 154 -1.49 2.06 9.39
N SER A 155 -0.73 1.12 9.96
CA SER A 155 -0.41 1.12 11.40
C SER A 155 0.80 2.00 11.74
N LEU A 156 1.50 2.54 10.75
CA LEU A 156 2.78 3.22 10.93
C LEU A 156 2.70 4.45 11.85
N SER A 157 1.65 5.25 11.72
CA SER A 157 1.42 6.38 12.63
C SER A 157 1.32 5.92 14.09
N ALA A 158 0.62 4.82 14.35
CA ALA A 158 0.50 4.28 15.71
C ALA A 158 1.81 3.64 16.20
N VAL A 159 2.60 3.05 15.30
CA VAL A 159 3.95 2.52 15.58
C VAL A 159 4.89 3.65 15.99
N MET A 160 4.92 4.73 15.21
CA MET A 160 5.81 5.88 15.47
C MET A 160 5.47 6.58 16.79
N ASP A 161 4.19 6.65 17.14
CA ASP A 161 3.74 7.32 18.37
C ASP A 161 3.69 6.39 19.59
N GLY A 162 4.00 5.10 19.45
CA GLY A 162 3.88 4.12 20.54
C GLY A 162 2.43 3.92 21.01
N ARG A 163 1.46 4.09 20.11
CA ARG A 163 0.01 4.00 20.38
C ARG A 163 -0.57 2.61 20.13
N LEU A 164 0.25 1.65 19.74
CA LEU A 164 -0.20 0.25 19.59
C LEU A 164 -0.52 -0.34 20.96
N ARG A 165 -1.72 -0.95 21.06
CA ARG A 165 -2.11 -1.69 22.26
C ARG A 165 -1.33 -3.00 22.33
N GLY A 166 -0.73 -3.29 23.49
CA GLY A 166 -0.13 -4.59 23.75
C GLY A 166 -1.15 -5.66 24.10
N THR A 167 -0.66 -6.81 24.55
CA THR A 167 -1.44 -7.99 24.94
C THR A 167 -2.37 -7.76 26.13
N THR A 168 -2.00 -6.84 27.00
CA THR A 168 -2.81 -6.38 28.13
C THR A 168 -2.88 -4.85 28.12
N ASP A 169 -3.81 -4.25 28.85
CA ASP A 169 -3.90 -2.78 28.98
C ASP A 169 -2.63 -2.15 29.61
N TYR A 170 -1.76 -2.97 30.20
CA TYR A 170 -0.50 -2.55 30.83
C TYR A 170 0.73 -2.78 29.93
N ASP A 171 0.58 -3.51 28.82
CA ASP A 171 1.66 -3.72 27.85
C ASP A 171 1.63 -2.59 26.81
N THR A 172 2.60 -1.69 26.87
CA THR A 172 2.80 -0.65 25.86
C THR A 172 3.92 -1.05 24.92
N ILE A 173 3.68 -0.97 23.61
CA ILE A 173 4.71 -1.18 22.60
C ILE A 173 5.47 0.14 22.43
N PRO A 174 6.81 0.17 22.62
CA PRO A 174 7.60 1.40 22.48
C PRO A 174 7.45 2.03 21.09
N ALA A 175 7.51 3.36 21.06
CA ALA A 175 7.54 4.14 19.83
C ALA A 175 8.77 3.80 18.98
N VAL A 176 8.59 3.76 17.65
CA VAL A 176 9.69 3.66 16.68
C VAL A 176 9.76 4.94 15.86
N PRO A 177 10.65 5.89 16.21
CA PRO A 177 10.66 7.22 15.60
C PRO A 177 11.20 7.24 14.16
N GLU A 178 12.06 6.30 13.79
CA GLU A 178 12.78 6.28 12.51
C GLU A 178 12.48 4.97 11.75
N PRO A 179 11.28 4.85 11.14
CA PRO A 179 10.88 3.63 10.43
C PRO A 179 11.52 3.45 9.04
N GLU A 180 12.17 4.49 8.51
CA GLU A 180 12.59 4.62 7.11
C GLU A 180 13.65 3.60 6.70
N GLU A 181 14.62 3.30 7.57
CA GLU A 181 15.70 2.36 7.27
C GLU A 181 15.14 1.00 6.83
N ARG A 182 14.15 0.48 7.55
CA ARG A 182 13.51 -0.81 7.24
C ARG A 182 12.69 -0.75 5.95
N LEU A 183 12.02 0.37 5.68
CA LEU A 183 11.25 0.55 4.45
C LEU A 183 12.19 0.65 3.23
N SER A 184 13.37 1.25 3.40
CA SER A 184 14.35 1.41 2.32
C SER A 184 14.88 0.09 1.75
N CYS A 185 14.80 -1.02 2.51
CA CYS A 185 15.20 -2.35 2.06
C CYS A 185 14.40 -2.86 0.84
N PHE A 186 13.21 -2.30 0.58
CA PHE A 186 12.32 -2.73 -0.52
C PHE A 186 12.65 -2.05 -1.87
N GLY A 187 13.69 -1.22 -1.93
CA GLY A 187 14.07 -0.48 -3.13
C GLY A 187 13.01 0.54 -3.54
N ASP A 188 12.82 0.74 -4.84
CA ASP A 188 11.80 1.67 -5.35
C ASP A 188 10.38 1.12 -5.10
N HIS A 189 9.64 1.81 -4.24
CA HIS A 189 8.26 1.50 -3.90
C HIS A 189 7.47 2.77 -3.61
N LEU A 190 6.17 2.72 -3.87
CA LEU A 190 5.20 3.69 -3.37
C LEU A 190 4.83 3.33 -1.93
N LEU A 191 5.08 4.23 -0.99
CA LEU A 191 4.62 4.08 0.38
C LEU A 191 3.21 4.66 0.54
N ASN A 192 2.24 3.82 0.89
CA ASN A 192 0.90 4.26 1.25
C ASN A 192 0.74 4.28 2.77
N THR A 193 0.75 5.48 3.36
CA THR A 193 0.63 5.65 4.81
C THR A 193 -0.08 6.97 5.15
N ALA A 194 -0.55 7.09 6.39
CA ALA A 194 -1.22 8.31 6.87
C ALA A 194 -0.25 9.36 7.44
N VAL A 195 1.02 9.01 7.65
CA VAL A 195 2.04 9.86 8.29
C VAL A 195 3.10 10.30 7.30
N LEU A 196 3.55 11.55 7.42
CA LEU A 196 4.59 12.11 6.58
C LEU A 196 5.98 11.71 7.09
N ILE A 197 6.65 10.83 6.35
CA ILE A 197 8.02 10.35 6.62
C ILE A 197 8.93 10.59 5.42
N ASP A 198 10.25 10.54 5.61
CA ASP A 198 11.21 10.73 4.51
C ASP A 198 11.23 9.49 3.59
N ALA A 199 10.42 9.51 2.54
CA ALA A 199 10.30 8.44 1.54
C ALA A 199 10.42 9.00 0.12
N PRO A 200 11.06 8.27 -0.81
CA PRO A 200 11.26 8.74 -2.19
C PRO A 200 9.96 8.77 -2.99
N TRP A 201 8.94 7.99 -2.62
CA TRP A 201 7.61 8.01 -3.22
C TRP A 201 6.55 7.66 -2.19
N LEU A 202 5.61 8.57 -1.93
CA LEU A 202 4.56 8.36 -0.93
C LEU A 202 3.22 8.99 -1.28
N THR A 203 2.15 8.45 -0.69
CA THR A 203 0.83 9.06 -0.71
C THR A 203 0.76 10.24 0.25
N VAL A 204 0.13 11.32 -0.20
CA VAL A 204 -0.09 12.54 0.58
C VAL A 204 -1.56 12.94 0.43
N ASP A 205 -2.21 13.19 1.55
CA ASP A 205 -3.48 13.90 1.57
C ASP A 205 -3.21 15.38 1.84
N LEU A 206 -3.40 16.21 0.82
CA LEU A 206 -3.16 17.66 0.93
C LEU A 206 -4.06 18.31 1.99
N SER A 207 -5.20 17.68 2.34
CA SER A 207 -6.11 18.19 3.36
C SER A 207 -5.60 17.98 4.79
N THR A 208 -4.61 17.10 4.99
CA THR A 208 -4.03 16.79 6.31
C THR A 208 -2.78 17.59 6.61
N ALA A 209 -2.02 18.03 5.59
CA ALA A 209 -0.84 18.88 5.74
C ALA A 209 -1.19 20.35 6.06
N ARG A 210 -1.60 20.61 7.31
CA ARG A 210 -2.12 21.92 7.75
C ARG A 210 -1.12 22.74 8.52
N THR A 211 -0.19 22.09 9.23
CA THR A 211 0.76 22.77 10.10
C THR A 211 1.96 23.29 9.30
N ALA A 212 2.64 24.32 9.81
CA ALA A 212 3.88 24.82 9.20
C ALA A 212 4.95 23.72 9.12
N GLY A 213 5.11 22.92 10.19
CA GLY A 213 6.11 21.85 10.21
C GLY A 213 5.85 20.73 9.18
N GLU A 214 4.60 20.36 8.92
CA GLU A 214 4.26 19.39 7.86
C GLU A 214 4.56 19.94 6.47
N LYS A 215 4.27 21.23 6.24
CA LYS A 215 4.56 21.91 4.99
C LYS A 215 6.06 22.01 4.74
N ASP A 216 6.83 22.42 5.75
CA ASP A 216 8.29 22.49 5.66
C ASP A 216 8.91 21.12 5.34
N ARG A 217 8.38 20.06 5.97
CA ARG A 217 8.82 18.68 5.71
C ARG A 217 8.47 18.24 4.29
N LEU A 218 7.27 18.54 3.79
CA LEU A 218 6.89 18.25 2.40
C LEU A 218 7.76 19.01 1.39
N ALA A 219 8.03 20.30 1.63
CA ALA A 219 8.91 21.09 0.78
C ALA A 219 10.31 20.47 0.71
N ALA A 220 10.89 20.14 1.86
CA ALA A 220 12.21 19.50 1.93
C ALA A 220 12.24 18.14 1.20
N MET A 221 11.16 17.36 1.26
CA MET A 221 11.07 16.09 0.51
C MET A 221 11.03 16.32 -1.00
N ILE A 222 10.24 17.29 -1.47
CA ILE A 222 10.16 17.62 -2.90
C ILE A 222 11.52 18.10 -3.42
N GLU A 223 12.22 18.94 -2.66
CA GLU A 223 13.58 19.41 -3.00
C GLU A 223 14.60 18.27 -3.09
N LYS A 224 14.48 17.24 -2.22
CA LYS A 224 15.27 16.00 -2.32
C LYS A 224 14.88 15.13 -3.51
N GLY A 225 13.83 15.51 -4.26
CA GLY A 225 13.36 14.82 -5.46
C GLY A 225 12.32 13.74 -5.21
N ALA A 226 11.66 13.75 -4.04
CA ALA A 226 10.58 12.82 -3.71
C ALA A 226 9.39 12.99 -4.66
N ARG A 227 8.75 11.87 -4.99
CA ARG A 227 7.53 11.79 -5.79
C ARG A 227 6.32 11.75 -4.85
N LEU A 228 5.39 12.70 -5.00
CA LEU A 228 4.21 12.78 -4.14
C LEU A 228 2.98 12.31 -4.91
N ALA A 229 2.32 11.28 -4.41
CA ALA A 229 1.01 10.89 -4.91
C ALA A 229 -0.08 11.61 -4.11
N VAL A 230 -0.76 12.56 -4.74
CA VAL A 230 -1.83 13.34 -4.10
C VAL A 230 -3.20 12.76 -4.43
N ALA A 231 -4.15 12.92 -3.51
CA ALA A 231 -5.53 12.55 -3.80
C ALA A 231 -6.15 13.54 -4.81
N PRO A 232 -7.12 13.12 -5.64
CA PRO A 232 -7.83 14.00 -6.56
C PRO A 232 -8.33 15.30 -5.92
N GLU A 233 -7.91 16.45 -6.42
CA GLU A 233 -8.32 17.79 -5.97
C GLU A 233 -8.43 18.71 -7.19
N GLU A 234 -9.08 19.86 -7.01
CA GLU A 234 -9.08 20.88 -8.06
C GLU A 234 -7.63 21.33 -8.36
N PRO A 235 -7.20 21.41 -9.62
CA PRO A 235 -5.82 21.81 -9.96
C PRO A 235 -5.38 23.11 -9.28
N LYS A 236 -6.29 24.08 -9.17
CA LYS A 236 -6.04 25.36 -8.47
C LYS A 236 -5.62 25.18 -7.01
N ARG A 237 -6.18 24.20 -6.30
CA ARG A 237 -5.80 23.92 -4.91
C ARG A 237 -4.41 23.30 -4.82
N VAL A 238 -4.07 22.42 -5.75
CA VAL A 238 -2.72 21.84 -5.82
C VAL A 238 -1.69 22.92 -6.10
N TRP A 239 -1.95 23.79 -7.08
CA TRP A 239 -1.04 24.90 -7.39
C TRP A 239 -0.91 25.88 -6.24
N ALA A 240 -2.02 26.25 -5.59
CA ALA A 240 -1.97 27.11 -4.40
C ALA A 240 -1.21 26.45 -3.23
N PHE A 241 -1.25 25.12 -3.12
CA PHE A 241 -0.48 24.39 -2.12
C PHE A 241 1.02 24.41 -2.44
N LEU A 242 1.43 24.14 -3.68
CA LEU A 242 2.84 24.22 -4.10
C LEU A 242 3.39 25.65 -3.95
N ASP A 243 2.60 26.67 -4.27
CA ASP A 243 2.97 28.07 -4.07
C ASP A 243 3.21 28.39 -2.58
N GLN A 244 2.37 27.87 -1.68
CA GLN A 244 2.60 27.99 -0.22
C GLN A 244 3.89 27.28 0.23
N LEU A 245 4.29 26.20 -0.44
CA LEU A 245 5.55 25.51 -0.19
C LEU A 245 6.75 26.21 -0.86
N GLN A 246 6.52 27.26 -1.65
CA GLN A 246 7.55 27.91 -2.47
C GLN A 246 8.25 26.95 -3.45
N ILE A 247 7.51 25.93 -3.90
CA ILE A 247 8.02 24.90 -4.82
C ILE A 247 7.56 25.24 -6.24
N ASP A 248 8.49 25.19 -7.20
CA ASP A 248 8.16 25.26 -8.62
C ASP A 248 7.30 24.04 -9.03
N PRO A 249 6.05 24.26 -9.50
CA PRO A 249 5.21 23.21 -10.07
C PRO A 249 5.92 22.29 -11.07
N ALA A 250 6.81 22.83 -11.90
CA ALA A 250 7.53 22.06 -12.91
C ALA A 250 8.63 21.17 -12.33
N ALA A 251 9.12 21.49 -11.12
CA ALA A 251 10.11 20.69 -10.41
C ALA A 251 9.46 19.58 -9.57
N ALA A 252 8.18 19.73 -9.19
CA ALA A 252 7.47 18.78 -8.37
C ALA A 252 7.08 17.51 -9.16
N LYS A 253 7.56 16.35 -8.70
CA LYS A 253 7.14 15.05 -9.24
C LYS A 253 5.84 14.64 -8.58
N LEU A 254 4.71 15.08 -9.14
CA LEU A 254 3.39 14.71 -8.65
C LEU A 254 2.87 13.45 -9.35
N ASP A 255 2.03 12.71 -8.64
CA ASP A 255 1.15 11.65 -9.12
C ASP A 255 -0.22 11.82 -8.49
N VAL A 256 -1.19 11.02 -8.95
CA VAL A 256 -2.53 11.03 -8.40
C VAL A 256 -2.95 9.62 -7.98
N TRP A 257 -3.48 9.45 -6.78
CA TRP A 257 -4.06 8.17 -6.35
C TRP A 257 -5.57 8.27 -6.20
N ALA A 258 -6.31 7.30 -6.74
CA ALA A 258 -7.76 7.30 -6.68
C ALA A 258 -8.26 6.96 -5.27
N ARG A 259 -9.21 7.77 -4.76
CA ARG A 259 -9.82 7.55 -3.45
C ARG A 259 -10.52 6.20 -3.35
N ARG A 260 -10.57 5.67 -2.13
CA ARG A 260 -11.41 4.51 -1.80
C ARG A 260 -12.87 4.78 -2.14
N ALA A 261 -13.59 3.71 -2.43
CA ALA A 261 -14.98 3.78 -2.87
C ALA A 261 -15.82 2.74 -2.13
N GLU A 262 -17.07 3.07 -1.85
CA GLU A 262 -18.04 2.16 -1.22
C GLU A 262 -18.75 1.28 -2.26
N THR A 263 -18.70 1.66 -3.55
CA THR A 263 -19.25 0.86 -4.65
C THR A 263 -18.30 0.82 -5.84
N LEU A 264 -18.41 -0.23 -6.67
CA LEU A 264 -17.64 -0.35 -7.91
C LEU A 264 -17.91 0.80 -8.89
N LYS A 265 -19.14 1.30 -8.94
CA LYS A 265 -19.50 2.48 -9.75
C LYS A 265 -18.76 3.74 -9.28
N GLN A 266 -18.65 3.92 -7.96
CA GLN A 266 -17.90 5.03 -7.39
C GLN A 266 -16.40 4.83 -7.59
N ALA A 267 -15.87 3.61 -7.53
CA ALA A 267 -14.47 3.32 -7.82
C ALA A 267 -14.10 3.73 -9.26
N ALA A 268 -14.92 3.35 -10.24
CA ALA A 268 -14.75 3.78 -11.63
C ALA A 268 -14.75 5.32 -11.77
N ALA A 269 -15.65 6.01 -11.06
CA ALA A 269 -15.67 7.48 -11.07
C ALA A 269 -14.40 8.08 -10.43
N ASN A 270 -13.90 7.50 -9.34
CA ASN A 270 -12.67 7.95 -8.67
C ASN A 270 -11.44 7.73 -9.55
N TYR A 271 -11.37 6.63 -10.31
CA TYR A 271 -10.30 6.40 -11.29
C TYR A 271 -10.32 7.43 -12.42
N ARG A 272 -11.50 7.71 -13.00
CA ARG A 272 -11.63 8.76 -14.01
C ARG A 272 -11.20 10.12 -13.50
N GLN A 273 -11.64 10.48 -12.28
CA GLN A 273 -11.24 11.74 -11.65
C GLN A 273 -9.71 11.81 -11.46
N ALA A 274 -9.07 10.72 -11.01
CA ALA A 274 -7.63 10.66 -10.85
C ALA A 274 -6.89 10.80 -12.19
N ARG A 275 -7.40 10.15 -13.24
CA ARG A 275 -6.87 10.27 -14.61
C ARG A 275 -6.98 11.70 -15.13
N GLU A 276 -8.17 12.30 -15.06
CA GLU A 276 -8.42 13.68 -15.53
C GLU A 276 -7.53 14.69 -14.81
N MET A 277 -7.33 14.53 -13.50
CA MET A 277 -6.41 15.37 -12.74
C MET A 277 -4.96 15.16 -13.18
N ALA A 278 -4.53 13.91 -13.37
CA ALA A 278 -3.16 13.63 -13.79
C ALA A 278 -2.85 14.20 -15.18
N GLU A 279 -3.82 14.15 -16.09
CA GLU A 279 -3.76 14.79 -17.41
C GLU A 279 -3.72 16.31 -17.31
N GLY A 280 -4.52 16.92 -16.41
CA GLY A 280 -4.56 18.37 -16.22
C GLY A 280 -3.36 18.97 -15.49
N LEU A 281 -2.54 18.15 -14.83
CA LEU A 281 -1.30 18.56 -14.17
C LEU A 281 -0.05 18.27 -15.03
N SER A 282 -0.19 17.53 -16.13
CA SER A 282 0.88 17.23 -17.09
C SER A 282 1.07 18.37 -18.10
#